data_AF-R4G9U1-F1
#
_entry.id   AF-R4G9U1-F1
#
_cell.length_a   1.000
_cell.length_b   1.000
_cell.length_c   1.000
_cell.angle_alpha   90.00
_cell.angle_beta   90.00
_cell.angle_gamma   90.00
#
_symmetry.space_group_name_H-M   'P 1'
#
loop_
_entity.id
_entity.type
_entity.pdbx_description
1 polymer ?
#
loop_
_entity_poly.entity_id
_entity_poly.type
_entity_poly.pdbx_seq_one_letter_code
_entity_poly.pdbx_strand_id
1 'polypeptide(L)'
;MFLLGKVVERVVAAQLQAFLVDADILDPAQSGFRLGHGTETALVALVDDLRQELDKGSVSLLVLLDLSAAFDTVDHGILLGRLARLGTGGTVLQWLRSFLEGRSQMVSLGDTCLAPQPLPCGVPQGSILSPMLFNIYMKPLGEIIWSFGVRCHLYADDVQLCHSFPPVTKEAVQVLNRCLAAVSDWMGANKLKLNPDKTEVLLVSRKAEQGIGLQPVLDGVALPLKTQVRSLWVILDSSLSLEPQVSAVAGRAFAQLRLMHQLHPFLGRSDLATVVHALVTSRLDYCNALYVGLPLKTARKLQLVQRAAARLITGAAYRECTTPLLSQLHWLPICYRAQFKVLVLTYKALNGSGPAYLSERISSYEPVRTLRSSGEALLSIPPASQVRLVGTRDRAFSVVAPWLWNSLPSDIRQTPSLLGFRRKLKTWLCAQAFSE
;
A
#
# COMPACT_ATOMS: atom_id res chain seq x y z
N MET A 1 -5.19 -10.78 32.69
CA MET A 1 -4.57 -9.48 33.04
C MET A 1 -3.99 -8.83 31.78
N PHE A 2 -4.84 -8.23 30.93
CA PHE A 2 -4.42 -7.77 29.58
C PHE A 2 -4.27 -6.24 29.44
N LEU A 3 -4.81 -5.44 30.36
CA LEU A 3 -4.86 -3.98 30.20
C LEU A 3 -3.54 -3.30 30.57
N LEU A 4 -3.01 -3.57 31.77
CA LEU A 4 -1.77 -2.95 32.28
C LEU A 4 -0.57 -3.22 31.36
N GLY A 5 -0.41 -4.46 30.91
CA GLY A 5 0.64 -4.84 29.97
C GLY A 5 0.59 -4.03 28.66
N LYS A 6 -0.60 -3.83 28.10
CA LYS A 6 -0.78 -3.02 26.88
C LYS A 6 -0.48 -1.54 27.10
N VAL A 7 -0.77 -1.00 28.29
CA VAL A 7 -0.42 0.40 28.61
C VAL A 7 1.10 0.57 28.64
N VAL A 8 1.82 -0.29 29.35
CA VAL A 8 3.29 -0.27 29.41
C VAL A 8 3.87 -0.46 28.01
N GLU A 9 3.38 -1.44 27.28
CA GLU A 9 3.80 -1.73 25.92
C GLU A 9 3.64 -0.52 24.99
N ARG A 10 2.53 0.23 25.12
CA ARG A 10 2.30 1.43 24.32
C ARG A 10 3.28 2.55 24.65
N VAL A 11 3.68 2.70 25.91
CA VAL A 11 4.71 3.68 26.32
C VAL A 11 6.07 3.29 25.74
N VAL A 12 6.45 2.02 25.87
CA VAL A 12 7.71 1.50 25.30
C VAL A 12 7.70 1.64 23.78
N ALA A 13 6.59 1.32 23.11
CA ALA A 13 6.45 1.46 21.66
C ALA A 13 6.64 2.91 21.20
N ALA A 14 6.06 3.88 21.92
CA ALA A 14 6.23 5.30 21.60
C ALA A 14 7.70 5.74 21.71
N GLN A 15 8.39 5.34 22.78
CA GLN A 15 9.81 5.67 22.98
C GLN A 15 10.71 5.00 21.94
N LEU A 16 10.50 3.70 21.70
CA LEU A 16 11.25 2.96 20.68
C LEU A 16 11.01 3.54 19.28
N GLN A 17 9.78 3.97 18.98
CA GLN A 17 9.46 4.57 17.69
C GLN A 17 10.16 5.92 17.50
N ALA A 18 10.16 6.78 18.53
CA ALA A 18 10.91 8.04 18.48
C ALA A 18 12.40 7.78 18.23
N PHE A 19 13.00 6.85 18.97
CA PHE A 19 14.40 6.44 18.78
C PHE A 19 14.70 5.96 17.35
N LEU A 20 13.86 5.07 16.79
CA LEU A 20 14.05 4.53 15.44
C LEU A 20 13.92 5.59 14.35
N VAL A 21 13.08 6.60 14.56
CA VAL A 21 12.90 7.74 13.64
C VAL A 21 14.08 8.69 13.74
N ASP A 22 14.48 9.08 14.95
CA ASP A 22 15.56 10.03 15.18
C ASP A 22 16.91 9.52 14.67
N ALA A 23 17.14 8.20 14.75
CA ALA A 23 18.36 7.57 14.28
C ALA A 23 18.29 7.07 12.82
N ASP A 24 17.19 7.33 12.10
CA ASP A 24 16.93 6.89 10.72
C ASP A 24 17.25 5.40 10.46
N ILE A 25 16.85 4.56 11.41
CA ILE A 25 17.26 3.14 11.45
C ILE A 25 16.38 2.27 10.54
N LEU A 26 15.18 2.72 10.19
CA LEU A 26 14.24 1.88 9.44
C LEU A 26 14.54 1.90 7.94
N ASP A 27 14.58 0.71 7.35
CA ASP A 27 14.71 0.52 5.90
C ASP A 27 13.73 1.43 5.13
N PRO A 28 14.22 2.30 4.23
CA PRO A 28 13.38 3.18 3.40
C PRO A 28 12.27 2.46 2.60
N ALA A 29 12.48 1.19 2.20
CA ALA A 29 11.48 0.40 1.49
C ALA A 29 10.40 -0.20 2.41
N GLN A 30 10.63 -0.25 3.73
CA GLN A 30 9.64 -0.76 4.68
C GLN A 30 8.52 0.25 4.91
N SER A 31 7.28 -0.19 4.68
CA SER A 31 6.06 0.59 4.84
C SER A 31 5.07 0.01 5.86
N GLY A 32 5.23 -1.27 6.21
CA GLY A 32 4.41 -1.91 7.23
C GLY A 32 4.60 -1.25 8.58
N PHE A 33 3.51 -1.01 9.30
CA PHE A 33 3.52 -0.50 10.68
C PHE A 33 4.30 0.80 10.93
N ARG A 34 4.49 1.62 9.88
CA ARG A 34 5.14 2.93 9.99
C ARG A 34 4.13 4.06 9.90
N LEU A 35 4.34 5.08 10.73
CA LEU A 35 3.54 6.30 10.67
C LEU A 35 3.73 6.98 9.31
N GLY A 36 2.65 7.48 8.70
CA GLY A 36 2.70 8.13 7.39
C GLY A 36 2.72 7.17 6.19
N HIS A 37 3.03 5.90 6.41
CA HIS A 37 3.03 4.84 5.40
C HIS A 37 1.72 4.04 5.45
N GLY A 38 1.34 3.43 4.34
CA GLY A 38 0.21 2.52 4.26
C GLY A 38 0.28 1.65 3.01
N THR A 39 -0.67 0.73 2.87
CA THR A 39 -0.75 -0.13 1.68
C THR A 39 -0.90 0.70 0.40
N GLU A 40 -1.70 1.75 0.46
CA GLU A 40 -1.92 2.68 -0.65
C GLU A 40 -0.63 3.41 -1.06
N THR A 41 0.21 3.86 -0.11
CA THR A 41 1.46 4.55 -0.45
C THR A 41 2.48 3.60 -1.10
N ALA A 42 2.61 2.38 -0.57
CA ALA A 42 3.51 1.37 -1.10
C ALA A 42 3.09 0.93 -2.51
N LEU A 43 1.80 0.66 -2.73
CA LEU A 43 1.30 0.29 -4.05
C LEU A 43 1.37 1.43 -5.06
N VAL A 44 1.12 2.68 -4.64
CA VAL A 44 1.26 3.85 -5.52
C VAL A 44 2.71 3.96 -6.00
N ALA A 45 3.69 3.81 -5.11
CA ALA A 45 5.11 3.83 -5.49
C ALA A 45 5.49 2.67 -6.42
N LEU A 46 5.07 1.44 -6.09
CA LEU A 46 5.32 0.26 -6.93
C LEU A 46 4.72 0.40 -8.33
N VAL A 47 3.44 0.77 -8.42
CA VAL A 47 2.75 0.88 -9.70
C VAL A 47 3.29 2.06 -10.52
N ASP A 48 3.73 3.14 -9.86
CA ASP A 48 4.46 4.23 -10.51
C ASP A 48 5.76 3.74 -11.15
N ASP A 49 6.58 2.98 -10.41
CA ASP A 49 7.82 2.39 -10.94
C ASP A 49 7.57 1.47 -12.13
N LEU A 50 6.61 0.54 -12.01
CA LEU A 50 6.28 -0.38 -13.10
C LEU A 50 5.80 0.37 -14.34
N ARG A 51 5.01 1.44 -14.18
CA ARG A 51 4.55 2.28 -15.30
C ARG A 51 5.69 3.04 -15.96
N GLN A 52 6.62 3.59 -15.16
CA GLN A 52 7.80 4.28 -15.69
C GLN A 52 8.69 3.35 -16.51
N GLU A 53 8.94 2.14 -16.03
CA GLU A 53 9.77 1.16 -16.74
C GLU A 53 9.08 0.64 -17.99
N LEU A 54 7.77 0.40 -17.93
CA LEU A 54 6.98 0.03 -19.12
C LEU A 54 7.02 1.11 -20.22
N ASP A 55 7.03 2.39 -19.82
CA ASP A 55 7.10 3.53 -20.74
C ASP A 55 8.47 3.68 -21.41
N LYS A 56 9.55 3.38 -20.68
CA LYS A 56 10.90 3.24 -21.25
C LYS A 56 11.00 2.09 -22.25
N GLY A 57 10.02 1.18 -22.23
CA GLY A 57 9.97 0.00 -23.08
C GLY A 57 10.63 -1.23 -22.47
N SER A 58 10.97 -1.15 -21.18
CA SER A 58 11.47 -2.26 -20.38
C SER A 58 10.36 -3.26 -20.07
N VAL A 59 10.77 -4.46 -19.69
CA VAL A 59 9.96 -5.52 -19.10
C VAL A 59 10.24 -5.53 -17.60
N SER A 60 9.23 -5.80 -16.77
CA SER A 60 9.41 -5.90 -15.31
C SER A 60 8.89 -7.22 -14.78
N LEU A 61 9.69 -7.88 -13.94
CA LEU A 61 9.26 -9.01 -13.12
C LEU A 61 8.94 -8.50 -11.72
N LEU A 62 7.69 -8.67 -11.31
CA LEU A 62 7.23 -8.44 -9.95
C LEU A 62 7.11 -9.79 -9.24
N VAL A 63 7.93 -10.02 -8.22
CA VAL A 63 7.90 -11.21 -7.37
C VAL A 63 7.32 -10.84 -6.02
N LEU A 64 6.26 -11.53 -5.60
CA LEU A 64 5.63 -11.38 -4.30
C LEU A 64 6.02 -12.60 -3.45
N LEU A 65 6.98 -12.43 -2.56
CA LEU A 65 7.41 -13.49 -1.65
C LEU A 65 6.43 -13.60 -0.49
N ASP A 66 6.16 -14.83 -0.07
CA ASP A 66 5.31 -15.15 1.08
C ASP A 66 6.16 -15.87 2.14
N LEU A 67 6.02 -15.47 3.40
CA LEU A 67 6.69 -16.11 4.53
C LEU A 67 5.73 -17.05 5.24
N SER A 68 6.22 -18.24 5.61
CA SER A 68 5.46 -19.19 6.43
C SER A 68 5.56 -18.79 7.91
N ALA A 69 4.42 -18.37 8.49
CA ALA A 69 4.31 -18.03 9.92
C ALA A 69 5.37 -17.01 10.37
N ALA A 70 5.46 -15.88 9.66
CA ALA A 70 6.54 -14.90 9.81
C ALA A 70 6.72 -14.39 11.26
N PHE A 71 5.62 -14.04 11.92
CA PHE A 71 5.66 -13.54 13.31
C PHE A 71 6.03 -14.65 14.31
N ASP A 72 5.60 -15.88 14.04
CA ASP A 72 5.78 -17.01 14.97
C ASP A 72 7.19 -17.64 14.87
N THR A 73 7.94 -17.32 13.82
CA THR A 73 9.28 -17.88 13.54
C THR A 73 10.44 -16.97 13.94
N VAL A 74 10.16 -15.76 14.44
CA VAL A 74 11.18 -14.79 14.85
C VAL A 74 12.04 -15.36 15.99
N ASP A 75 13.35 -15.50 15.76
CA ASP A 75 14.28 -15.95 16.78
C ASP A 75 14.57 -14.83 17.81
N HIS A 76 14.37 -15.12 19.09
CA HIS A 76 14.54 -14.13 20.17
C HIS A 76 16.00 -13.70 20.32
N GLY A 77 16.96 -14.61 20.17
CA GLY A 77 18.38 -14.32 20.30
C GLY A 77 18.87 -13.38 19.20
N ILE A 78 18.50 -13.65 17.95
CA ILE A 78 18.82 -12.79 16.80
C ILE A 78 18.18 -11.41 16.96
N LEU A 79 16.90 -11.35 17.35
CA LEU A 79 16.18 -10.09 17.57
C LEU A 79 16.83 -9.24 18.66
N LEU A 80 17.09 -9.82 19.83
CA LEU A 80 17.73 -9.12 20.96
C LEU A 80 19.16 -8.69 20.62
N GLY A 81 19.92 -9.51 19.89
CA GLY A 81 21.25 -9.15 19.41
C GLY A 81 21.24 -7.95 18.46
N ARG A 82 20.24 -7.86 17.57
CA ARG A 82 20.06 -6.72 16.67
C ARG A 82 19.67 -5.46 17.43
N LEU A 83 18.73 -5.57 18.36
CA LEU A 83 18.34 -4.46 19.25
C LEU A 83 19.58 -3.91 19.98
N ALA A 84 20.40 -4.77 20.56
CA ALA A 84 21.63 -4.36 21.23
C ALA A 84 22.58 -3.60 20.29
N ARG A 85 22.78 -4.09 19.05
CA ARG A 85 23.63 -3.42 18.04
C ARG A 85 23.08 -2.08 17.58
N LEU A 86 21.76 -1.90 17.60
CA LEU A 86 21.12 -0.62 17.32
C LEU A 86 21.27 0.39 18.47
N GLY A 87 21.91 0.02 19.59
CA GLY A 87 22.11 0.91 20.73
C GLY A 87 20.98 0.88 21.76
N THR A 88 20.02 -0.04 21.63
CA THR A 88 19.04 -0.30 22.71
C THR A 88 19.71 -1.15 23.79
N GLY A 89 20.26 -0.48 24.80
CA GLY A 89 20.96 -1.09 25.92
C GLY A 89 20.20 -1.00 27.24
N GLY A 90 20.82 -1.54 28.30
CA GLY A 90 20.36 -1.39 29.68
C GLY A 90 18.97 -1.97 29.95
N THR A 91 18.17 -1.22 30.70
CA THR A 91 16.85 -1.65 31.21
C THR A 91 15.86 -1.98 30.09
N VAL A 92 15.89 -1.26 28.97
CA VAL A 92 14.95 -1.48 27.86
C VAL A 92 15.20 -2.83 27.19
N LEU A 93 16.47 -3.20 26.96
CA LEU A 93 16.81 -4.50 26.38
C LEU A 93 16.45 -5.65 27.32
N GLN A 94 16.67 -5.49 28.62
CA GLN A 94 16.27 -6.47 29.63
C GLN A 94 14.75 -6.63 29.70
N TRP A 95 14.01 -5.53 29.59
CA TRP A 95 12.55 -5.55 29.53
C TRP A 95 12.06 -6.26 28.27
N LEU A 96 12.64 -5.96 27.10
CA LEU A 96 12.31 -6.64 25.84
C LEU A 96 12.64 -8.14 25.89
N ARG A 97 13.74 -8.52 26.54
CA ARG A 97 14.06 -9.92 26.81
C ARG A 97 12.97 -10.59 27.64
N SER A 98 12.60 -9.99 28.77
CA SER A 98 11.52 -10.50 29.63
C SER A 98 10.15 -10.52 28.92
N PHE A 99 9.93 -9.66 27.93
CA PHE A 99 8.71 -9.61 27.14
C PHE A 99 8.58 -10.80 26.16
N LEU A 100 9.72 -11.28 25.64
CA LEU A 100 9.81 -12.35 24.66
C LEU A 100 10.00 -13.74 25.30
N GLU A 101 10.85 -13.85 26.31
CA GLU A 101 11.23 -15.11 26.95
C GLU A 101 10.21 -15.59 28.00
N GLY A 102 10.29 -16.87 28.37
CA GLY A 102 9.45 -17.46 29.43
C GLY A 102 7.97 -17.59 29.06
N ARG A 103 7.65 -17.48 27.77
CA ARG A 103 6.27 -17.56 27.28
C ARG A 103 5.84 -19.00 27.07
N SER A 104 4.55 -19.25 27.28
CA SER A 104 3.90 -20.51 26.97
C SER A 104 2.55 -20.26 26.31
N GLN A 105 2.09 -21.22 25.51
CA GLN A 105 0.76 -21.23 24.91
C GLN A 105 0.00 -22.49 25.32
N MET A 106 -1.33 -22.40 25.39
CA MET A 106 -2.21 -23.55 25.60
C MET A 106 -3.45 -23.38 24.73
N VAL A 107 -4.07 -24.49 24.34
CA VAL A 107 -5.35 -24.49 23.62
C VAL A 107 -6.44 -24.99 24.57
N SER A 108 -7.54 -24.25 24.64
CA SER A 108 -8.73 -24.63 25.38
C SER A 108 -9.91 -24.75 24.42
N LEU A 109 -10.63 -25.87 24.49
CA LEU A 109 -11.79 -26.17 23.68
C LEU A 109 -12.92 -26.68 24.59
N GLY A 110 -13.92 -25.84 24.84
CA GLY A 110 -14.93 -26.08 25.87
C GLY A 110 -14.27 -26.21 27.25
N ASP A 111 -14.60 -27.29 27.95
CA ASP A 111 -14.03 -27.60 29.27
C ASP A 111 -12.67 -28.29 29.20
N THR A 112 -12.19 -28.62 28.00
CA THR A 112 -10.88 -29.26 27.82
C THR A 112 -9.80 -28.19 27.70
N CYS A 113 -8.79 -28.24 28.57
CA CYS A 113 -7.63 -27.37 28.50
C CYS A 113 -6.35 -28.22 28.37
N LEU A 114 -5.57 -27.98 27.32
CA LEU A 114 -4.30 -28.66 27.13
C LEU A 114 -3.22 -28.09 28.06
N ALA A 115 -2.22 -28.91 28.37
CA ALA A 115 -1.07 -28.47 29.16
C ALA A 115 -0.32 -27.32 28.45
N PRO A 116 0.17 -26.31 29.20
CA PRO A 116 0.96 -25.23 28.62
C PRO A 116 2.21 -25.78 27.91
N GLN A 117 2.42 -25.35 26.68
CA GLN A 117 3.61 -25.64 25.89
C GLN A 117 4.49 -24.39 25.81
N PRO A 118 5.81 -24.50 26.02
CA PRO A 118 6.71 -23.37 25.91
C PRO A 118 6.72 -22.83 24.47
N LEU A 119 6.87 -21.51 24.33
CA LEU A 119 6.98 -20.81 23.06
C LEU A 119 8.39 -20.22 22.91
N PRO A 120 9.35 -20.98 22.35
CA PRO A 120 10.78 -20.60 22.35
C PRO A 120 11.11 -19.52 21.30
N CYS A 121 10.21 -19.22 20.38
CA CYS A 121 10.39 -18.24 19.32
C CYS A 121 9.08 -17.52 19.01
N GLY A 122 9.18 -16.50 18.17
CA GLY A 122 8.06 -15.71 17.71
C GLY A 122 7.79 -14.47 18.56
N VAL A 123 7.25 -13.46 17.91
CA VAL A 123 6.75 -12.25 18.57
C VAL A 123 5.24 -12.39 18.82
N PRO A 124 4.71 -11.94 19.97
CA PRO A 124 3.31 -12.22 20.33
C PRO A 124 2.32 -11.61 19.33
N GLN A 125 1.41 -12.40 18.77
CA GLN A 125 0.35 -11.85 17.92
C GLN A 125 -0.64 -11.01 18.74
N GLY A 126 -1.03 -9.85 18.22
CA GLY A 126 -1.93 -8.91 18.91
C GLY A 126 -1.27 -8.00 19.95
N SER A 127 0.06 -8.08 20.10
CA SER A 127 0.88 -7.12 20.83
C SER A 127 1.11 -5.84 20.02
N ILE A 128 1.27 -4.72 20.71
CA ILE A 128 1.54 -3.40 20.11
C ILE A 128 2.99 -3.32 19.59
N LEU A 129 3.95 -3.97 20.26
CA LEU A 129 5.37 -3.94 19.92
C LEU A 129 5.79 -4.93 18.84
N SER A 130 5.15 -6.10 18.77
CA SER A 130 5.51 -7.15 17.81
C SER A 130 5.71 -6.66 16.38
N PRO A 131 4.86 -5.78 15.83
CA PRO A 131 5.05 -5.28 14.47
C PRO A 131 6.33 -4.45 14.29
N MET A 132 6.71 -3.64 15.29
CA MET A 132 7.95 -2.87 15.25
C MET A 132 9.18 -3.76 15.39
N LEU A 133 9.11 -4.75 16.30
CA LEU A 133 10.17 -5.74 16.48
C LEU A 133 10.41 -6.55 15.20
N PHE A 134 9.33 -6.92 14.50
CA PHE A 134 9.41 -7.59 13.22
C PHE A 134 10.09 -6.71 12.15
N ASN A 135 9.76 -5.42 12.08
CA ASN A 135 10.43 -4.50 11.15
C ASN A 135 11.94 -4.39 11.42
N ILE A 136 12.37 -4.34 12.69
CA ILE A 136 13.79 -4.37 13.07
C ILE A 136 14.44 -5.68 12.64
N TYR A 137 13.72 -6.79 12.79
CA TYR A 137 14.15 -8.11 12.32
C TYR A 137 14.26 -8.19 10.80
N MET A 138 13.49 -7.41 10.05
CA MET A 138 13.55 -7.37 8.58
C MET A 138 14.58 -6.39 8.02
N LYS A 139 15.07 -5.43 8.81
CA LYS A 139 15.89 -4.29 8.32
C LYS A 139 16.98 -4.64 7.27
N PRO A 140 17.84 -5.64 7.46
CA PRO A 140 18.93 -5.92 6.50
C PRO A 140 18.46 -6.41 5.12
N LEU A 141 17.19 -6.81 4.98
CA LEU A 141 16.69 -7.43 3.78
C LEU A 141 16.71 -6.49 2.57
N GLY A 142 16.35 -5.21 2.73
CA GLY A 142 16.39 -4.24 1.63
C GLY A 142 17.79 -4.04 1.07
N GLU A 143 18.79 -3.88 1.94
CA GLU A 143 20.21 -3.74 1.56
C GLU A 143 20.71 -4.93 0.71
N ILE A 144 20.29 -6.15 1.08
CA ILE A 144 20.62 -7.35 0.31
C ILE A 144 20.00 -7.29 -1.09
N ILE A 145 18.72 -6.94 -1.19
CA ILE A 145 18.01 -6.89 -2.48
C ILE A 145 18.61 -5.79 -3.39
N TRP A 146 18.89 -4.61 -2.84
CA TRP A 146 19.48 -3.51 -3.60
C TRP A 146 20.88 -3.80 -4.12
N SER A 147 21.66 -4.65 -3.43
CA SER A 147 22.99 -5.05 -3.89
C SER A 147 22.98 -5.75 -5.27
N PHE A 148 21.83 -6.31 -5.68
CA PHE A 148 21.63 -6.92 -7.01
C PHE A 148 21.02 -5.96 -8.05
N GLY A 149 20.80 -4.68 -7.70
CA GLY A 149 20.10 -3.72 -8.55
C GLY A 149 18.60 -4.03 -8.70
N VAL A 150 18.03 -4.81 -7.78
CA VAL A 150 16.60 -5.13 -7.72
C VAL A 150 15.93 -4.14 -6.77
N ARG A 151 14.77 -3.59 -7.14
CA ARG A 151 13.99 -2.72 -6.25
C ARG A 151 13.10 -3.56 -5.36
N CYS A 152 12.76 -3.05 -4.18
CA CYS A 152 11.82 -3.71 -3.31
C CYS A 152 10.88 -2.74 -2.58
N HIS A 153 9.73 -3.27 -2.18
CA HIS A 153 8.83 -2.69 -1.21
C HIS A 153 8.50 -3.75 -0.18
N LEU A 154 8.66 -3.40 1.10
CA LEU A 154 8.34 -4.28 2.22
C LEU A 154 7.10 -3.74 2.92
N TYR A 155 6.17 -4.62 3.26
CA TYR A 155 5.05 -4.29 4.12
C TYR A 155 4.87 -5.41 5.13
N ALA A 156 5.50 -5.26 6.29
CA ALA A 156 5.60 -6.36 7.25
C ALA A 156 6.28 -7.57 6.60
N ASP A 157 5.59 -8.71 6.58
CA ASP A 157 5.99 -9.97 5.95
C ASP A 157 5.74 -10.03 4.44
N ASP A 158 4.94 -9.12 3.87
CA ASP A 158 4.78 -9.02 2.42
C ASP A 158 6.04 -8.39 1.80
N VAL A 159 6.83 -9.18 1.08
CA VAL A 159 8.06 -8.73 0.41
C VAL A 159 7.86 -8.71 -1.10
N GLN A 160 8.01 -7.53 -1.71
CA GLN A 160 7.72 -7.31 -3.12
C GLN A 160 9.02 -6.91 -3.81
N LEU A 161 9.50 -7.73 -4.75
CA LEU A 161 10.70 -7.45 -5.54
C LEU A 161 10.27 -7.03 -6.95
N CYS A 162 10.87 -5.96 -7.45
CA CYS A 162 10.66 -5.46 -8.80
C CYS A 162 12.00 -5.41 -9.52
N HIS A 163 12.16 -6.24 -10.53
CA HIS A 163 13.33 -6.23 -11.41
C HIS A 163 12.91 -5.85 -12.83
N SER A 164 13.41 -4.71 -13.30
CA SER A 164 13.10 -4.17 -14.62
C SER A 164 14.32 -4.23 -15.54
N PHE A 165 14.13 -4.68 -16.77
CA PHE A 165 15.21 -4.97 -17.71
C PHE A 165 14.74 -4.83 -19.18
N PRO A 166 15.66 -4.68 -20.14
CA PRO A 166 15.31 -4.67 -21.56
C PRO A 166 14.72 -6.02 -22.05
N PRO A 167 13.89 -6.07 -23.11
CA PRO A 167 13.08 -7.24 -23.47
C PRO A 167 13.78 -8.56 -23.90
N VAL A 168 15.11 -8.70 -23.83
CA VAL A 168 15.83 -9.80 -24.53
C VAL A 168 16.89 -10.49 -23.65
N THR A 169 16.89 -10.30 -22.33
CA THR A 169 18.08 -10.59 -21.54
C THR A 169 17.86 -11.78 -20.58
N LYS A 170 18.36 -12.99 -20.92
CA LYS A 170 18.37 -14.15 -20.00
C LYS A 170 19.13 -13.84 -18.71
N GLU A 171 20.09 -12.94 -18.79
CA GLU A 171 20.92 -12.47 -17.71
C GLU A 171 20.09 -11.76 -16.62
N ALA A 172 18.96 -11.12 -16.98
CA ALA A 172 18.06 -10.49 -16.02
C ALA A 172 17.44 -11.51 -15.05
N VAL A 173 17.05 -12.68 -15.56
CA VAL A 173 16.52 -13.77 -14.71
C VAL A 173 17.64 -14.37 -13.87
N GLN A 174 18.87 -14.43 -14.37
CA GLN A 174 20.00 -14.87 -13.57
C GLN A 174 20.33 -13.89 -12.43
N VAL A 175 20.22 -12.58 -12.66
CA VAL A 175 20.34 -11.57 -11.59
C VAL A 175 19.24 -11.76 -10.56
N LEU A 176 17.98 -11.90 -11.00
CA LEU A 176 16.86 -12.14 -10.10
C LEU A 176 17.01 -13.45 -9.31
N ASN A 177 17.44 -14.55 -9.95
CA ASN A 177 17.67 -15.83 -9.27
C ASN A 177 18.79 -15.74 -8.23
N ARG A 178 19.88 -15.02 -8.52
CA ARG A 178 20.94 -14.77 -7.53
C ARG A 178 20.43 -13.93 -6.36
N CYS A 179 19.59 -12.92 -6.64
CA CYS A 179 18.94 -12.13 -5.61
C CYS A 179 18.01 -13.00 -4.74
N LEU A 180 17.17 -13.85 -5.36
CA LEU A 180 16.26 -14.75 -4.65
C LEU A 180 17.01 -15.77 -3.79
N ALA A 181 18.12 -16.32 -4.30
CA ALA A 181 18.99 -17.21 -3.52
C ALA A 181 19.59 -16.49 -2.31
N ALA A 182 20.15 -15.30 -2.49
CA ALA A 182 20.71 -14.51 -1.39
C ALA A 182 19.64 -14.13 -0.33
N VAL A 183 18.42 -13.81 -0.78
CA VAL A 183 17.28 -13.57 0.10
C VAL A 183 16.90 -14.84 0.86
N SER A 184 16.83 -15.99 0.19
CA SER A 184 16.50 -17.28 0.82
C SER A 184 17.56 -17.68 1.86
N ASP A 185 18.85 -17.61 1.50
CA ASP A 185 19.97 -17.89 2.39
C ASP A 185 19.94 -17.00 3.63
N TRP A 186 19.69 -15.70 3.44
CA TRP A 186 19.55 -14.77 4.55
C TRP A 186 18.33 -15.08 5.42
N MET A 187 17.17 -15.36 4.82
CA MET A 187 15.98 -15.72 5.58
C MET A 187 16.19 -17.00 6.40
N GLY A 188 16.79 -18.02 5.80
CA GLY A 188 17.13 -19.28 6.48
C GLY A 188 18.13 -19.08 7.62
N ALA A 189 19.18 -18.28 7.41
CA ALA A 189 20.12 -17.89 8.47
C ALA A 189 19.44 -17.16 9.63
N ASN A 190 18.37 -16.42 9.34
CA ASN A 190 17.55 -15.72 10.32
C ASN A 190 16.29 -16.50 10.73
N LYS A 191 16.27 -17.82 10.55
CA LYS A 191 15.18 -18.72 11.01
C LYS A 191 13.80 -18.40 10.42
N LEU A 192 13.75 -17.68 9.30
CA LEU A 192 12.54 -17.41 8.55
C LEU A 192 12.44 -18.39 7.39
N LYS A 193 11.20 -18.73 7.03
CA LYS A 193 10.93 -19.70 5.97
C LYS A 193 10.11 -19.07 4.86
N LEU A 194 10.68 -18.99 3.67
CA LEU A 194 9.95 -18.64 2.46
C LEU A 194 8.99 -19.76 2.05
N ASN A 195 7.91 -19.39 1.39
CA ASN A 195 6.93 -20.31 0.83
C ASN A 195 6.92 -20.20 -0.70
N PRO A 196 7.66 -21.08 -1.41
CA PRO A 196 7.68 -21.06 -2.88
C PRO A 196 6.29 -21.28 -3.50
N ASP A 197 5.43 -22.11 -2.88
CA ASP A 197 4.09 -22.43 -3.42
C ASP A 197 3.14 -21.23 -3.39
N LYS A 198 3.29 -20.36 -2.39
CA LYS A 198 2.51 -19.13 -2.24
C LYS A 198 3.16 -17.92 -2.91
N THR A 199 4.43 -18.03 -3.30
CA THR A 199 5.15 -16.96 -3.99
C THR A 199 4.54 -16.75 -5.38
N GLU A 200 4.18 -15.52 -5.71
CA GLU A 200 3.58 -15.17 -7.01
C GLU A 200 4.53 -14.35 -7.85
N VAL A 201 4.56 -14.59 -9.17
CA VAL A 201 5.35 -13.80 -10.11
C VAL A 201 4.45 -13.23 -11.19
N LEU A 202 4.52 -11.91 -11.40
CA LEU A 202 3.84 -11.19 -12.48
C LEU A 202 4.87 -10.65 -13.47
N LEU A 203 4.70 -10.97 -14.74
CA LEU A 203 5.43 -10.32 -15.83
C LEU A 203 4.62 -9.11 -16.33
N VAL A 204 5.19 -7.93 -16.21
CA VAL A 204 4.62 -6.67 -16.71
C VAL A 204 5.37 -6.27 -17.99
N SER A 205 4.67 -6.29 -19.12
CA SER A 205 5.24 -6.01 -20.44
C SER A 205 4.18 -5.47 -21.42
N ARG A 206 4.65 -4.82 -22.50
CA ARG A 206 3.76 -4.20 -23.51
C ARG A 206 3.17 -5.22 -24.48
N LYS A 207 3.95 -6.23 -24.84
CA LYS A 207 3.53 -7.34 -25.70
C LYS A 207 3.26 -8.53 -24.81
N ALA A 208 2.25 -9.33 -25.15
CA ALA A 208 2.13 -10.68 -24.63
C ALA A 208 3.35 -11.47 -25.12
N GLU A 209 4.49 -11.32 -24.45
CA GLU A 209 5.70 -12.10 -24.69
C GLU A 209 5.45 -13.51 -24.13
N GLN A 210 4.52 -14.20 -24.79
CA GLN A 210 4.31 -15.63 -24.67
C GLN A 210 5.55 -16.29 -25.27
N GLY A 211 6.45 -16.80 -24.43
CA GLY A 211 7.52 -17.67 -24.89
C GLY A 211 8.92 -17.36 -24.36
N ILE A 212 9.11 -16.35 -23.52
CA ILE A 212 10.40 -16.20 -22.86
C ILE A 212 10.42 -17.14 -21.65
N GLY A 213 11.33 -18.11 -21.64
CA GLY A 213 11.54 -19.06 -20.53
C GLY A 213 12.11 -18.40 -19.26
N LEU A 214 11.50 -17.29 -18.82
CA LEU A 214 11.94 -16.41 -17.73
C LEU A 214 11.38 -16.84 -16.38
N GLN A 215 11.17 -18.12 -16.14
CA GLN A 215 10.67 -18.55 -14.84
C GLN A 215 11.80 -18.41 -13.82
N PRO A 216 11.68 -17.49 -12.84
CA PRO A 216 12.66 -17.43 -11.77
C PRO A 216 12.53 -18.68 -10.90
N VAL A 217 13.61 -19.01 -10.19
CA VAL A 217 13.68 -20.20 -9.33
C VAL A 217 13.94 -19.74 -7.90
N LEU A 218 13.17 -20.29 -6.96
CA LEU A 218 13.34 -20.09 -5.52
C LEU A 218 13.44 -21.46 -4.86
N ASP A 219 14.53 -21.72 -4.14
CA ASP A 219 14.81 -23.00 -3.45
C ASP A 219 14.66 -24.23 -4.35
N GLY A 220 15.09 -24.12 -5.61
CA GLY A 220 14.98 -25.18 -6.61
C GLY A 220 13.59 -25.35 -7.24
N VAL A 221 12.59 -24.57 -6.79
CA VAL A 221 11.22 -24.56 -7.33
C VAL A 221 11.09 -23.47 -8.38
N ALA A 222 10.66 -23.85 -9.60
CA ALA A 222 10.36 -22.88 -10.65
C ALA A 222 9.05 -22.13 -10.34
N LEU A 223 9.11 -20.81 -10.32
CA LEU A 223 7.97 -19.95 -10.01
C LEU A 223 7.18 -19.64 -11.29
N PRO A 224 5.93 -20.11 -11.43
CA PRO A 224 5.15 -19.87 -12.64
C PRO A 224 4.72 -18.41 -12.74
N LEU A 225 4.81 -17.86 -13.95
CA LEU A 225 4.30 -16.53 -14.24
C LEU A 225 2.76 -16.54 -14.25
N LYS A 226 2.15 -15.70 -13.42
CA LYS A 226 0.70 -15.48 -13.38
C LYS A 226 0.33 -14.28 -14.25
N THR A 227 -0.89 -14.30 -14.78
CA THR A 227 -1.47 -13.17 -15.53
C THR A 227 -1.96 -12.04 -14.62
N GLN A 228 -2.25 -12.39 -13.36
CA GLN A 228 -2.63 -11.47 -12.30
C GLN A 228 -2.13 -11.99 -10.95
N VAL A 229 -1.77 -11.08 -10.06
CA VAL A 229 -1.30 -11.37 -8.69
C VAL A 229 -2.01 -10.48 -7.68
N ARG A 230 -2.03 -10.87 -6.41
CA ARG A 230 -2.61 -10.04 -5.34
C ARG A 230 -1.49 -9.46 -4.47
N SER A 231 -1.24 -8.16 -4.60
CA SER A 231 -0.34 -7.42 -3.71
C SER A 231 -1.13 -6.51 -2.78
N LEU A 232 -0.95 -6.64 -1.46
CA LEU A 232 -1.59 -5.81 -0.43
C LEU A 232 -3.10 -5.62 -0.64
N TRP A 233 -3.78 -6.74 -0.92
CA TRP A 233 -5.23 -6.82 -1.18
C TRP A 233 -5.71 -6.18 -2.49
N VAL A 234 -4.79 -5.76 -3.37
CA VAL A 234 -5.08 -5.21 -4.70
C VAL A 234 -4.63 -6.20 -5.78
N ILE A 235 -5.50 -6.45 -6.76
CA ILE A 235 -5.19 -7.32 -7.90
C ILE A 235 -4.46 -6.50 -8.97
N LEU A 236 -3.25 -6.93 -9.32
CA LEU A 236 -2.45 -6.36 -10.40
C LEU A 236 -2.40 -7.34 -11.57
N ASP A 237 -2.74 -6.88 -12.76
CA ASP A 237 -2.63 -7.63 -14.01
C ASP A 237 -1.39 -7.21 -14.81
N SER A 238 -0.94 -8.06 -15.73
CA SER A 238 0.27 -7.84 -16.54
C SER A 238 0.27 -6.54 -17.34
N SER A 239 -0.90 -6.01 -17.68
CA SER A 239 -1.06 -4.75 -18.41
C SER A 239 -1.26 -3.51 -17.50
N LEU A 240 -1.30 -3.70 -16.17
CA LEU A 240 -1.63 -2.67 -15.19
C LEU A 240 -2.94 -1.92 -15.53
N SER A 241 -3.92 -2.66 -16.06
CA SER A 241 -5.25 -2.13 -16.39
C SER A 241 -6.09 -1.88 -15.16
N LEU A 242 -5.87 -2.66 -14.08
CA LEU A 242 -6.69 -2.72 -12.87
C LEU A 242 -8.15 -3.14 -13.12
N GLU A 243 -8.47 -3.67 -14.31
CA GLU A 243 -9.82 -4.12 -14.61
C GLU A 243 -10.27 -5.32 -13.75
N PRO A 244 -9.44 -6.35 -13.49
CA PRO A 244 -9.78 -7.42 -12.56
C PRO A 244 -10.04 -6.91 -11.15
N GLN A 245 -9.21 -5.98 -10.66
CA GLN A 245 -9.40 -5.35 -9.34
C GLN A 245 -10.74 -4.62 -9.26
N VAL A 246 -11.02 -3.74 -10.22
CA VAL A 246 -12.26 -2.95 -10.23
C VAL A 246 -13.48 -3.85 -10.30
N SER A 247 -13.42 -4.93 -11.10
CA SER A 247 -14.51 -5.89 -11.22
C SER A 247 -14.73 -6.66 -9.91
N ALA A 248 -13.66 -7.09 -9.24
CA ALA A 248 -13.74 -7.77 -7.94
C ALA A 248 -14.30 -6.87 -6.83
N VAL A 249 -13.85 -5.61 -6.76
CA VAL A 249 -14.36 -4.62 -5.80
C VAL A 249 -15.83 -4.33 -6.07
N ALA A 250 -16.21 -4.09 -7.33
CA ALA A 250 -17.60 -3.81 -7.69
C ALA A 250 -18.53 -4.98 -7.37
N GLY A 251 -18.13 -6.21 -7.72
CA GLY A 251 -18.91 -7.42 -7.43
C GLY A 251 -19.15 -7.61 -5.93
N ARG A 252 -18.10 -7.51 -5.11
CA ARG A 252 -18.22 -7.60 -3.64
C ARG A 252 -19.09 -6.47 -3.07
N ALA A 253 -18.93 -5.26 -3.56
CA ALA A 253 -19.70 -4.12 -3.09
C ALA A 253 -21.20 -4.24 -3.45
N PHE A 254 -21.53 -4.72 -4.65
CA PHE A 254 -22.91 -5.05 -5.01
C PHE A 254 -23.49 -6.17 -4.15
N ALA A 255 -22.71 -7.20 -3.82
CA ALA A 255 -23.16 -8.25 -2.90
C ALA A 255 -23.53 -7.68 -1.52
N GLN A 256 -22.70 -6.77 -0.98
CA GLN A 256 -23.00 -6.07 0.28
C GLN A 256 -24.24 -5.19 0.17
N LEU A 257 -24.41 -4.46 -0.95
CA LEU A 257 -25.61 -3.65 -1.18
C LEU A 257 -26.89 -4.48 -1.23
N ARG A 258 -26.85 -5.70 -1.78
CA ARG A 258 -28.02 -6.60 -1.78
C ARG A 258 -28.41 -7.01 -0.36
N LEU A 259 -27.43 -7.33 0.48
CA LEU A 259 -27.68 -7.64 1.90
C LEU A 259 -28.26 -6.43 2.64
N MET A 260 -27.70 -5.23 2.41
CA MET A 260 -28.23 -4.00 3.01
C MET A 260 -29.64 -3.68 2.56
N HIS A 261 -29.99 -3.96 1.31
CA HIS A 261 -31.35 -3.76 0.81
C HIS A 261 -32.37 -4.61 1.56
N GLN A 262 -32.00 -5.82 2.00
CA GLN A 262 -32.83 -6.67 2.85
C GLN A 262 -32.95 -6.14 4.29
N LEU A 263 -31.91 -5.47 4.79
CA LEU A 263 -31.90 -4.87 6.13
C LEU A 263 -32.53 -3.48 6.18
N HIS A 264 -32.65 -2.79 5.05
CA HIS A 264 -33.18 -1.44 4.93
C HIS A 264 -34.52 -1.23 5.68
N PRO A 265 -35.51 -2.15 5.64
CA PRO A 265 -36.78 -1.95 6.36
C PRO A 265 -36.63 -1.85 7.88
N PHE A 266 -35.52 -2.34 8.44
CA PHE A 266 -35.26 -2.41 9.87
C PHE A 266 -34.28 -1.34 10.36
N LEU A 267 -33.71 -0.53 9.47
CA LEU A 267 -32.69 0.46 9.80
C LEU A 267 -33.19 1.87 9.51
N GLY A 268 -32.92 2.80 10.43
CA GLY A 268 -33.06 4.23 10.15
C GLY A 268 -32.11 4.67 9.03
N ARG A 269 -32.44 5.77 8.36
CA ARG A 269 -31.63 6.30 7.23
C ARG A 269 -30.17 6.59 7.61
N SER A 270 -29.93 7.12 8.81
CA SER A 270 -28.59 7.40 9.34
C SER A 270 -27.77 6.13 9.56
N ASP A 271 -28.41 5.09 10.09
CA ASP A 271 -27.77 3.82 10.43
C ASP A 271 -27.46 3.05 9.15
N LEU A 272 -28.40 3.04 8.21
CA LEU A 272 -28.20 2.51 6.88
C LEU A 272 -27.03 3.22 6.17
N ALA A 273 -26.97 4.56 6.22
CA ALA A 273 -25.85 5.30 5.65
C ALA A 273 -24.52 4.91 6.30
N THR A 274 -24.50 4.72 7.62
CA THR A 274 -23.32 4.26 8.36
C THR A 274 -22.87 2.87 7.92
N VAL A 275 -23.81 1.93 7.77
CA VAL A 275 -23.55 0.56 7.31
C VAL A 275 -23.07 0.55 5.84
N VAL A 276 -23.69 1.33 4.97
CA VAL A 276 -23.26 1.54 3.57
C VAL A 276 -21.85 2.15 3.52
N HIS A 277 -21.54 3.10 4.40
CA HIS A 277 -20.20 3.66 4.48
C HIS A 277 -19.17 2.62 4.93
N ALA A 278 -19.48 1.88 6.00
CA ALA A 278 -18.58 0.89 6.59
C ALA A 278 -18.29 -0.28 5.65
N LEU A 279 -19.26 -0.74 4.85
CA LEU A 279 -19.09 -1.95 4.04
C LEU A 279 -18.99 -1.68 2.53
N VAL A 280 -19.50 -0.56 2.00
CA VAL A 280 -19.42 -0.27 0.56
C VAL A 280 -18.41 0.83 0.29
N THR A 281 -18.56 1.98 0.95
CA THR A 281 -17.69 3.15 0.69
C THR A 281 -16.24 2.87 1.06
N SER A 282 -16.00 2.24 2.21
CA SER A 282 -14.66 1.83 2.66
C SER A 282 -13.93 0.95 1.62
N ARG A 283 -14.65 0.03 0.96
CA ARG A 283 -14.12 -0.85 -0.09
C ARG A 283 -13.81 -0.10 -1.38
N LEU A 284 -14.65 0.87 -1.74
CA LEU A 284 -14.42 1.75 -2.89
C LEU A 284 -13.22 2.69 -2.67
N ASP A 285 -12.96 3.06 -1.41
CA ASP A 285 -11.88 3.98 -1.03
C ASP A 285 -10.54 3.32 -0.72
N TYR A 286 -10.51 1.99 -0.55
CA TYR A 286 -9.29 1.26 -0.30
C TYR A 286 -8.38 1.29 -1.53
N CYS A 287 -7.18 1.87 -1.38
CA CYS A 287 -6.17 2.07 -2.44
C CYS A 287 -6.70 2.74 -3.71
N ASN A 288 -7.69 3.62 -3.58
CA ASN A 288 -8.36 4.23 -4.73
C ASN A 288 -7.54 5.32 -5.43
N ALA A 289 -6.40 5.75 -4.88
CA ALA A 289 -5.41 6.56 -5.60
C ALA A 289 -4.95 5.86 -6.89
N LEU A 290 -4.89 4.53 -6.89
CA LEU A 290 -4.52 3.73 -8.07
C LEU A 290 -5.55 3.83 -9.21
N TYR A 291 -6.80 4.21 -8.90
CA TYR A 291 -7.89 4.31 -9.86
C TYR A 291 -7.90 5.64 -10.62
N VAL A 292 -6.95 6.54 -10.35
CA VAL A 292 -6.82 7.80 -11.06
C VAL A 292 -6.56 7.57 -12.56
N GLY A 293 -7.27 8.33 -13.40
CA GLY A 293 -7.15 8.26 -14.85
C GLY A 293 -7.59 6.94 -15.50
N LEU A 294 -8.27 6.04 -14.77
CA LEU A 294 -8.82 4.82 -15.37
C LEU A 294 -9.77 5.12 -16.54
N PRO A 295 -9.81 4.27 -17.58
CA PRO A 295 -10.78 4.40 -18.65
C PRO A 295 -12.21 4.46 -18.11
N LEU A 296 -13.05 5.31 -18.72
CA LEU A 296 -14.44 5.51 -18.29
C LEU A 296 -15.22 4.20 -18.21
N LYS A 297 -15.00 3.27 -19.15
CA LYS A 297 -15.61 1.93 -19.15
C LYS A 297 -15.32 1.17 -17.86
N THR A 298 -14.08 1.21 -17.38
CA THR A 298 -13.63 0.53 -16.16
C THR A 298 -14.15 1.27 -14.92
N ALA A 299 -13.93 2.58 -14.83
CA ALA A 299 -14.36 3.40 -13.70
C ALA A 299 -15.90 3.39 -13.51
N ARG A 300 -16.67 3.25 -14.60
CA ARG A 300 -18.14 3.16 -14.57
C ARG A 300 -18.64 2.01 -13.70
N LYS A 301 -17.92 0.89 -13.60
CA LYS A 301 -18.31 -0.25 -12.72
C LYS A 301 -18.41 0.20 -11.26
N LEU A 302 -17.44 0.95 -10.77
CA LEU A 302 -17.45 1.52 -9.41
C LEU A 302 -18.50 2.65 -9.28
N GLN A 303 -18.66 3.47 -10.32
CA GLN A 303 -19.64 4.55 -10.30
C GLN A 303 -21.07 4.01 -10.19
N LEU A 304 -21.38 2.87 -10.81
CA LEU A 304 -22.67 2.19 -10.69
C LEU A 304 -22.93 1.69 -9.27
N VAL A 305 -21.91 1.15 -8.58
CA VAL A 305 -22.01 0.78 -7.16
C VAL A 305 -22.37 2.01 -6.33
N GLN A 306 -21.63 3.11 -6.50
CA GLN A 306 -21.89 4.34 -5.75
C GLN A 306 -23.30 4.88 -5.99
N ARG A 307 -23.78 4.84 -7.24
CA ARG A 307 -25.14 5.25 -7.60
C ARG A 307 -26.20 4.37 -6.95
N ALA A 308 -26.00 3.06 -6.94
CA ALA A 308 -26.90 2.12 -6.28
C ALA A 308 -26.94 2.36 -4.76
N ALA A 309 -25.77 2.59 -4.14
CA ALA A 309 -25.65 2.94 -2.73
C ALA A 309 -26.38 4.25 -2.38
N ALA A 310 -26.23 5.29 -3.21
CA ALA A 310 -26.90 6.57 -3.01
C ALA A 310 -28.42 6.41 -3.04
N ARG A 311 -28.95 5.68 -4.03
CA ARG A 311 -30.40 5.41 -4.15
C ARG A 311 -30.94 4.63 -2.96
N LEU A 312 -30.18 3.63 -2.49
CA LEU A 312 -30.57 2.85 -1.32
C LEU A 312 -30.72 3.73 -0.06
N ILE A 313 -29.81 4.69 0.15
CA ILE A 313 -29.87 5.60 1.30
C ILE A 313 -30.97 6.66 1.14
N THR A 314 -31.22 7.14 -0.08
CA THR A 314 -32.20 8.21 -0.30
C THR A 314 -33.63 7.69 -0.52
N GLY A 315 -33.81 6.38 -0.71
CA GLY A 315 -35.09 5.81 -1.14
C GLY A 315 -35.47 6.19 -2.57
N ALA A 316 -34.53 6.69 -3.35
CA ALA A 316 -34.76 7.19 -4.70
C ALA A 316 -35.14 6.07 -5.67
N ALA A 317 -35.99 6.40 -6.65
CA ALA A 317 -36.43 5.43 -7.65
C ALA A 317 -35.27 5.00 -8.57
N TYR A 318 -35.38 3.81 -9.16
CA TYR A 318 -34.33 3.25 -10.03
C TYR A 318 -33.94 4.17 -11.20
N ARG A 319 -34.91 4.89 -11.78
CA ARG A 319 -34.72 5.78 -12.93
C ARG A 319 -34.32 7.20 -12.54
N GLU A 320 -34.33 7.53 -11.25
CA GLU A 320 -34.03 8.88 -10.80
C GLU A 320 -32.58 9.27 -11.10
N CYS A 321 -32.39 10.54 -11.46
CA CYS A 321 -31.07 11.09 -11.74
C CYS A 321 -30.22 11.01 -10.47
N THR A 322 -28.99 10.50 -10.60
CA THR A 322 -28.13 10.24 -9.43
C THR A 322 -27.22 11.40 -9.08
N THR A 323 -26.99 12.35 -10.00
CA THR A 323 -26.17 13.52 -9.72
C THR A 323 -26.73 14.38 -8.58
N PRO A 324 -28.05 14.69 -8.53
CA PRO A 324 -28.63 15.39 -7.38
C PRO A 324 -28.50 14.62 -6.06
N LEU A 325 -28.65 13.28 -6.10
CA LEU A 325 -28.51 12.43 -4.92
C LEU A 325 -27.08 12.45 -4.35
N LEU A 326 -26.08 12.37 -5.23
CA LEU A 326 -24.67 12.47 -4.83
C LEU A 326 -24.34 13.85 -4.26
N SER A 327 -24.90 14.91 -4.84
CA SER A 327 -24.77 16.28 -4.33
C SER A 327 -25.40 16.43 -2.94
N GLN A 328 -26.65 15.96 -2.76
CA GLN A 328 -27.36 15.95 -1.47
C GLN A 328 -26.58 15.18 -0.39
N LEU A 329 -25.95 14.07 -0.75
CA LEU A 329 -25.14 13.27 0.17
C LEU A 329 -23.72 13.84 0.39
N HIS A 330 -23.32 14.89 -0.33
CA HIS A 330 -21.95 15.40 -0.41
C HIS A 330 -20.92 14.31 -0.75
N TRP A 331 -21.28 13.44 -1.70
CA TRP A 331 -20.45 12.33 -2.18
C TRP A 331 -19.80 12.68 -3.51
N LEU A 332 -18.48 12.79 -3.51
CA LEU A 332 -17.71 12.93 -4.76
C LEU A 332 -17.91 11.72 -5.68
N PRO A 333 -18.11 11.91 -7.00
CA PRO A 333 -18.03 10.83 -7.98
C PRO A 333 -16.69 10.09 -7.91
N ILE A 334 -16.64 8.83 -8.36
CA ILE A 334 -15.48 7.95 -8.17
C ILE A 334 -14.18 8.56 -8.73
N CYS A 335 -14.22 9.19 -9.90
CA CYS A 335 -13.05 9.85 -10.48
C CYS A 335 -12.48 10.94 -9.56
N TYR A 336 -13.34 11.80 -9.02
CA TYR A 336 -12.96 12.85 -8.08
C TYR A 336 -12.51 12.30 -6.72
N ARG A 337 -13.01 11.14 -6.28
CA ARG A 337 -12.49 10.45 -5.08
C ARG A 337 -11.06 9.99 -5.26
N ALA A 338 -10.72 9.44 -6.43
CA ALA A 338 -9.35 9.04 -6.74
C ALA A 338 -8.42 10.27 -6.80
N GLN A 339 -8.85 11.36 -7.46
CA GLN A 339 -8.10 12.62 -7.48
C GLN A 339 -7.90 13.20 -6.07
N PHE A 340 -8.95 13.21 -5.24
CA PHE A 340 -8.87 13.65 -3.84
C PHE A 340 -7.76 12.89 -3.10
N LYS A 341 -7.67 11.58 -3.32
CA LYS A 341 -6.69 10.72 -2.67
C LYS A 341 -5.27 10.94 -3.16
N VAL A 342 -5.07 11.04 -4.47
CA VAL A 342 -3.77 11.45 -5.05
C VAL A 342 -3.31 12.78 -4.45
N LEU A 343 -4.17 13.80 -4.44
CA LEU A 343 -3.85 15.12 -3.90
C LEU A 343 -3.54 15.12 -2.40
N VAL A 344 -4.23 14.27 -1.61
CA VAL A 344 -3.91 14.06 -0.20
C VAL A 344 -2.55 13.39 -0.01
N LEU A 345 -2.18 12.45 -0.88
CA LEU A 345 -0.84 11.85 -0.88
C LEU A 345 0.23 12.88 -1.28
N THR A 346 -0.02 13.69 -2.31
CA THR A 346 0.85 14.79 -2.73
C THR A 346 1.08 15.77 -1.59
N TYR A 347 0.02 16.23 -0.92
CA TYR A 347 0.14 17.13 0.24
C TYR A 347 1.03 16.53 1.32
N LYS A 348 0.82 15.25 1.66
CA LYS A 348 1.62 14.56 2.68
C LYS A 348 3.08 14.46 2.28
N ALA A 349 3.36 14.14 1.02
CA ALA A 349 4.71 14.05 0.49
C ALA A 349 5.45 15.40 0.56
N LEU A 350 4.76 16.50 0.21
CA LEU A 350 5.35 17.85 0.27
C LEU A 350 5.57 18.38 1.69
N ASN A 351 4.79 17.92 2.67
CA ASN A 351 4.85 18.38 4.06
C ASN A 351 5.58 17.37 4.99
N GLY A 352 6.38 16.45 4.45
CA GLY A 352 7.13 15.46 5.24
C GLY A 352 6.26 14.51 6.08
N SER A 353 4.96 14.43 5.80
CA SER A 353 3.98 13.60 6.51
C SER A 353 3.68 12.28 5.80
N GLY A 354 4.41 11.99 4.72
CA GLY A 354 4.32 10.77 3.92
C GLY A 354 5.71 10.16 3.71
N PRO A 355 5.78 9.01 3.03
CA PRO A 355 7.03 8.30 2.79
C PRO A 355 8.00 9.07 1.88
N ALA A 356 9.30 8.98 2.17
CA ALA A 356 10.36 9.59 1.37
C ALA A 356 10.31 9.18 -0.12
N TYR A 357 10.03 7.90 -0.39
CA TYR A 357 9.92 7.38 -1.76
C TYR A 357 8.76 7.98 -2.58
N LEU A 358 7.79 8.68 -1.96
CA LEU A 358 6.77 9.44 -2.69
C LEU A 358 7.17 10.89 -2.87
N SER A 359 7.83 11.51 -1.89
CA SER A 359 8.36 12.87 -2.03
C SER A 359 9.44 12.94 -3.10
N GLU A 360 10.29 11.94 -3.22
CA GLU A 360 11.34 11.85 -4.25
C GLU A 360 10.79 11.79 -5.68
N ARG A 361 9.51 11.43 -5.86
CA ARG A 361 8.84 11.35 -7.16
C ARG A 361 8.25 12.66 -7.63
N ILE A 362 8.26 13.67 -6.77
CA ILE A 362 7.69 14.98 -7.02
C ILE A 362 8.79 16.02 -6.84
N SER A 363 8.93 16.93 -7.81
CA SER A 363 9.92 18.01 -7.74
C SER A 363 9.23 19.37 -7.75
N SER A 364 9.72 20.29 -6.92
CA SER A 364 9.29 21.68 -6.96
C SER A 364 9.59 22.29 -8.33
N TYR A 365 8.68 23.15 -8.81
CA TYR A 365 8.93 23.93 -10.01
C TYR A 365 9.83 25.11 -9.70
N GLU A 366 11.05 25.10 -10.24
CA GLU A 366 11.99 26.22 -10.16
C GLU A 366 12.03 26.96 -11.50
N PRO A 367 11.49 28.19 -11.59
CA PRO A 367 11.52 28.96 -12.82
C PRO A 367 12.93 29.53 -13.07
N VAL A 368 13.36 29.51 -14.33
CA VAL A 368 14.68 30.05 -14.77
C VAL A 368 14.84 31.56 -14.50
N ARG A 369 13.73 32.26 -14.29
CA ARG A 369 13.68 33.67 -13.87
C ARG A 369 12.66 33.82 -12.75
N THR A 370 12.84 34.77 -11.85
CA THR A 370 11.83 35.11 -10.83
C THR A 370 10.54 35.60 -11.52
N LEU A 371 9.47 34.83 -11.41
CA LEU A 371 8.16 35.11 -12.01
C LEU A 371 7.13 35.32 -10.91
N ARG A 372 5.95 35.88 -11.23
CA ARG A 372 4.84 36.00 -10.27
C ARG A 372 4.40 34.62 -9.72
N SER A 373 4.63 33.55 -10.46
CA SER A 373 4.36 32.16 -10.06
C SER A 373 5.38 31.56 -9.07
N SER A 374 6.47 32.25 -8.76
CA SER A 374 7.51 31.76 -7.82
C SER A 374 6.99 31.56 -6.38
N GLY A 375 5.85 32.16 -6.01
CA GLY A 375 5.20 32.00 -4.70
C GLY A 375 4.04 30.99 -4.66
N GLU A 376 3.76 30.28 -5.76
CA GLU A 376 2.55 29.47 -5.90
C GLU A 376 2.69 27.99 -5.49
N ALA A 377 3.88 27.56 -5.03
CA ALA A 377 4.18 26.17 -4.65
C ALA A 377 3.79 25.14 -5.74
N LEU A 378 4.13 25.46 -6.99
CA LEU A 378 3.90 24.61 -8.15
C LEU A 378 4.90 23.45 -8.22
N LEU A 379 4.49 22.38 -8.87
CA LEU A 379 5.30 21.18 -9.10
C LEU A 379 5.74 21.08 -10.55
N SER A 380 6.93 20.53 -10.77
CA SER A 380 7.44 20.22 -12.10
C SER A 380 6.63 19.07 -12.72
N ILE A 381 6.13 19.28 -13.94
CA ILE A 381 5.46 18.25 -14.71
C ILE A 381 6.49 17.63 -15.65
N PRO A 382 6.68 16.29 -15.64
CA PRO A 382 7.56 15.63 -16.60
C PRO A 382 7.20 16.00 -18.05
N PRO A 383 8.16 16.36 -18.91
CA PRO A 383 7.88 16.81 -20.26
C PRO A 383 7.27 15.69 -21.12
N ALA A 384 6.40 16.06 -22.06
CA ALA A 384 5.72 15.12 -22.95
C ALA A 384 6.69 14.24 -23.78
N SER A 385 7.91 14.71 -24.04
CA SER A 385 8.97 13.92 -24.70
C SER A 385 9.42 12.71 -23.89
N GLN A 386 9.23 12.74 -22.57
CA GLN A 386 9.46 11.59 -21.70
C GLN A 386 8.23 10.68 -21.64
N VAL A 387 7.03 11.12 -22.07
CA VAL A 387 5.79 10.35 -21.99
C VAL A 387 5.53 9.64 -23.32
N ARG A 388 5.97 8.38 -23.45
CA ARG A 388 5.80 7.61 -24.69
C ARG A 388 4.44 6.91 -24.79
N LEU A 389 3.80 6.61 -23.65
CA LEU A 389 2.55 5.87 -23.53
C LEU A 389 1.46 6.74 -22.88
N VAL A 390 0.65 7.36 -23.74
CA VAL A 390 -0.46 8.28 -23.40
C VAL A 390 -1.50 7.68 -22.44
N GLY A 391 -1.56 6.36 -22.22
CA GLY A 391 -2.56 5.73 -21.35
C GLY A 391 -2.04 5.24 -19.99
N THR A 392 -0.90 4.57 -19.95
CA THR A 392 -0.35 3.98 -18.72
C THR A 392 0.48 4.97 -17.92
N ARG A 393 1.24 5.86 -18.58
CA ARG A 393 2.10 6.83 -17.91
C ARG A 393 1.36 8.06 -17.40
N ASP A 394 0.31 8.51 -18.08
CA ASP A 394 -0.55 9.61 -17.59
C ASP A 394 -1.22 9.30 -16.25
N ARG A 395 -1.29 8.00 -15.90
CA ARG A 395 -1.81 7.52 -14.62
C ARG A 395 -0.73 7.38 -13.54
N ALA A 396 0.55 7.44 -13.90
CA ALA A 396 1.66 7.35 -12.97
C ALA A 396 1.59 8.50 -11.96
N PHE A 397 1.88 8.23 -10.69
CA PHE A 397 1.81 9.21 -9.62
C PHE A 397 2.74 10.40 -9.90
N SER A 398 3.96 10.14 -10.38
CA SER A 398 4.96 11.15 -10.74
C SER A 398 4.50 12.11 -11.85
N VAL A 399 3.45 11.77 -12.61
CA VAL A 399 2.87 12.60 -13.67
C VAL A 399 1.57 13.24 -13.22
N VAL A 400 0.63 12.43 -12.73
CA VAL A 400 -0.72 12.87 -12.40
C VAL A 400 -0.76 13.73 -11.14
N ALA A 401 0.13 13.49 -10.17
CA ALA A 401 0.17 14.26 -8.93
C ALA A 401 0.58 15.73 -9.18
N PRO A 402 1.69 16.03 -9.88
CA PRO A 402 2.02 17.40 -10.28
C PRO A 402 0.91 18.08 -11.09
N TRP A 403 0.32 17.36 -12.05
CA TRP A 403 -0.75 17.92 -12.89
C TRP A 403 -1.99 18.31 -12.08
N LEU A 404 -2.49 17.41 -11.22
CA LEU A 404 -3.63 17.68 -10.34
C LEU A 404 -3.31 18.77 -9.31
N TRP A 405 -2.09 18.80 -8.78
CA TRP A 405 -1.70 19.79 -7.79
C TRP A 405 -1.65 21.20 -8.38
N ASN A 406 -1.11 21.32 -9.59
CA ASN A 406 -0.98 22.61 -10.27
C ASN A 406 -2.34 23.18 -10.70
N SER A 407 -3.38 22.35 -10.86
CA SER A 407 -4.75 22.82 -11.14
C SER A 407 -5.50 23.33 -9.90
N LEU A 408 -4.97 23.11 -8.69
CA LEU A 408 -5.57 23.61 -7.46
C LEU A 408 -5.40 25.14 -7.34
N PRO A 409 -6.42 25.85 -6.82
CA PRO A 409 -6.27 27.22 -6.37
C PRO A 409 -5.15 27.38 -5.34
N SER A 410 -4.46 28.52 -5.39
CA SER A 410 -3.34 28.82 -4.49
C SER A 410 -3.73 28.75 -3.00
N ASP A 411 -4.93 29.20 -2.64
CA ASP A 411 -5.42 29.21 -1.25
C ASP A 411 -5.63 27.79 -0.67
N ILE A 412 -5.84 26.80 -1.55
CA ILE A 412 -5.93 25.38 -1.16
C ILE A 412 -4.51 24.83 -1.01
N ARG A 413 -3.62 25.09 -1.97
CA ARG A 413 -2.21 24.63 -1.93
C ARG A 413 -1.47 25.10 -0.68
N GLN A 414 -1.69 26.36 -0.29
CA GLN A 414 -1.03 26.99 0.86
C GLN A 414 -1.69 26.68 2.21
N THR A 415 -2.63 25.73 2.27
CA THR A 415 -3.29 25.39 3.54
C THR A 415 -2.29 24.75 4.50
N PRO A 416 -2.17 25.19 5.77
CA PRO A 416 -1.09 24.74 6.66
C PRO A 416 -1.33 23.37 7.31
N SER A 417 -2.59 22.91 7.38
CA SER A 417 -2.92 21.63 8.02
C SER A 417 -3.56 20.66 7.04
N LEU A 418 -3.22 19.37 7.18
CA LEU A 418 -3.81 18.30 6.39
C LEU A 418 -5.34 18.24 6.52
N LEU A 419 -5.88 18.51 7.73
CA LEU A 419 -7.32 18.53 7.96
C LEU A 419 -7.99 19.69 7.21
N GLY A 420 -7.41 20.89 7.28
CA GLY A 420 -7.87 22.06 6.54
C GLY A 420 -7.83 21.81 5.03
N PHE A 421 -6.71 21.24 4.54
CA PHE A 421 -6.51 20.91 3.14
C PHE A 421 -7.59 19.94 2.65
N ARG A 422 -7.83 18.83 3.37
CA ARG A 422 -8.89 17.86 3.04
C ARG A 422 -10.27 18.50 2.96
N ARG A 423 -10.62 19.41 3.87
CA ARG A 423 -11.91 20.10 3.86
C ARG A 423 -12.05 20.99 2.63
N LYS A 424 -11.09 21.91 2.42
CA LYS A 424 -11.09 22.82 1.26
C LYS A 424 -11.08 22.07 -0.06
N LEU A 425 -10.23 21.05 -0.17
CA LEU A 425 -10.12 20.22 -1.36
C LEU A 425 -11.43 19.51 -1.67
N LYS A 426 -12.10 18.92 -0.68
CA LYS A 426 -13.39 18.26 -0.88
C LYS A 426 -14.43 19.26 -1.40
N THR A 427 -14.49 20.46 -0.82
CA THR A 427 -15.40 21.52 -1.27
C THR A 427 -15.13 21.92 -2.72
N TRP A 428 -13.87 22.14 -3.08
CA TRP A 428 -13.47 22.50 -4.44
C TRP A 428 -13.81 21.41 -5.45
N LEU A 429 -13.50 20.14 -5.15
CA LEU A 429 -13.85 19.02 -6.03
C LEU A 429 -15.37 18.82 -6.13
N CYS A 430 -16.13 19.06 -5.06
CA CYS A 430 -17.60 19.03 -5.12
C CYS A 430 -18.12 20.13 -6.05
N ALA A 431 -17.57 21.34 -5.98
CA ALA A 431 -17.93 22.41 -6.90
C ALA A 431 -17.66 21.99 -8.35
N GLN A 432 -16.46 21.49 -8.66
CA GLN A 432 -16.11 21.01 -10.01
C GLN A 432 -16.98 19.83 -10.50
N ALA A 433 -17.43 18.96 -9.58
CA ALA A 433 -18.22 17.78 -9.92
C ALA A 433 -19.70 18.07 -10.18
N PHE A 434 -20.23 19.14 -9.58
CA PHE A 434 -21.67 19.43 -9.56
C PHE A 434 -22.02 20.85 -10.03
N SER A 435 -21.05 21.66 -10.44
CA SER A 435 -21.29 22.91 -11.16
C SER A 435 -21.85 22.58 -12.54
N GLU A 436 -23.08 23.01 -12.81
CA GLU A 436 -23.69 23.02 -14.15
C GLU A 436 -23.01 24.01 -15.08
#